data_AF-A0A7X9YK74-F1
#
_entry.id   AF-A0A7X9YK74-F1
#
_cell.length_a   1.000
_cell.length_b   1.000
_cell.length_c   1.000
_cell.angle_alpha   90.00
_cell.angle_beta   90.00
_cell.angle_gamma   90.00
#
_symmetry.space_group_name_H-M   'P 1'
#
loop_
_entity.id
_entity.type
_entity.pdbx_description
1 polymer ?
#
loop_
_entity_poly.entity_id
_entity_poly.type
_entity_poly.pdbx_seq_one_letter_code
_entity_poly.pdbx_strand_id
1 'polypeptide(L)'
;MIQLTNRQARQFLLLKHGLLGEYKFSEKQGVLDFARQVSCIQYDPIDVCGKNAELVLQSRIKGFTKGMLAELLYEDRSLVDYPDKNLAIISVQDWPYFERYRQAARQHAERYPEMEALTAQVRAHIQNHGALSSDDLKLDGDFSWQSAIHWSGGNNSSRSVLEQMYSTGELIIHHKKGTRKYYDIAKKYIQPNLLNASEPLEDELEHHKWRVLRRIGSVGLLWNRASDAWLNIWGLKAAQRTEVFRQLLHEARIVAVAVEQMKDTLYCLAEDLPLIEAVLRNQEQKLRCELIAPLDNFIWDRKLINTLFGFDYTWEIYTPAIKRKFGYYVLPLLYGESFIGRAEIIVERKTRTLVLKNIWYENGVKQTTQLRTALNSCFQKFAIFNGCETISAESMN
;
A
#
# COMPACT_ATOMS: atom_id res chain seq x y z
N MET A 1 14.78 -12.41 -23.42
CA MET A 1 14.29 -11.06 -23.05
C MET A 1 13.05 -10.80 -23.87
N ILE A 2 11.94 -10.42 -23.23
CA ILE A 2 10.67 -10.13 -23.92
C ILE A 2 10.69 -8.68 -24.42
N GLN A 3 10.09 -8.42 -25.59
CA GLN A 3 9.96 -7.09 -26.16
C GLN A 3 8.49 -6.65 -26.09
N LEU A 4 8.24 -5.47 -25.53
CA LEU A 4 6.92 -4.84 -25.50
C LEU A 4 6.99 -3.43 -26.11
N THR A 5 5.91 -3.02 -26.78
CA THR A 5 5.71 -1.58 -27.04
C THR A 5 5.42 -0.85 -25.71
N ASN A 6 5.58 0.48 -25.69
CA ASN A 6 5.18 1.28 -24.52
C ASN A 6 3.72 1.02 -24.13
N ARG A 7 2.81 0.96 -25.12
CA ARG A 7 1.39 0.68 -24.90
C ARG A 7 1.18 -0.68 -24.25
N GLN A 8 1.84 -1.73 -24.73
CA GLN A 8 1.73 -3.08 -24.15
C GLN A 8 2.26 -3.13 -22.72
N ALA A 9 3.36 -2.44 -22.40
CA ALA A 9 3.87 -2.34 -21.04
C ALA A 9 2.88 -1.63 -20.10
N ARG A 10 2.22 -0.56 -20.57
CA ARG A 10 1.13 0.09 -19.82
C ARG A 10 -0.05 -0.84 -19.60
N GLN A 11 -0.52 -1.52 -20.66
CA GLN A 11 -1.61 -2.48 -20.55
C GLN A 11 -1.28 -3.62 -19.58
N PHE A 12 -0.04 -4.12 -19.58
CA PHE A 12 0.40 -5.13 -18.63
C PHE A 12 0.24 -4.65 -17.19
N LEU A 13 0.73 -3.45 -16.88
CA LEU A 13 0.58 -2.89 -15.53
C LEU A 13 -0.90 -2.71 -15.16
N LEU A 14 -1.70 -2.14 -16.06
CA LEU A 14 -3.12 -1.90 -15.81
C LEU A 14 -3.89 -3.20 -15.58
N LEU A 15 -3.65 -4.24 -16.38
CA LEU A 15 -4.30 -5.54 -16.21
C LEU A 15 -3.78 -6.26 -14.95
N LYS A 16 -2.49 -6.19 -14.64
CA LYS A 16 -1.91 -6.76 -13.39
C LYS A 16 -2.62 -6.15 -12.19
N HIS A 17 -2.81 -4.84 -12.20
CA HIS A 17 -3.51 -4.12 -11.14
C HIS A 17 -5.03 -4.22 -11.19
N GLY A 18 -5.61 -4.88 -12.19
CA GLY A 18 -7.07 -4.97 -12.33
C GLY A 18 -7.72 -3.60 -12.55
N LEU A 19 -7.08 -2.72 -13.31
CA LEU A 19 -7.51 -1.35 -13.65
C LEU A 19 -7.94 -1.20 -15.12
N LEU A 20 -7.88 -2.28 -15.89
CA LEU A 20 -8.32 -2.35 -17.29
C LEU A 20 -9.06 -3.68 -17.51
N GLY A 21 -10.03 -3.71 -18.43
CA GLY A 21 -10.86 -4.90 -18.66
C GLY A 21 -11.98 -5.06 -17.63
N GLU A 22 -12.47 -6.29 -17.47
CA GLU A 22 -13.44 -6.62 -16.41
C GLU A 22 -12.79 -6.65 -15.02
N TYR A 23 -13.61 -6.57 -13.97
CA TYR A 23 -13.11 -6.71 -12.60
C TYR A 23 -12.50 -8.09 -12.40
N LYS A 24 -11.19 -8.12 -12.09
CA LYS A 24 -10.44 -9.34 -11.75
C LYS A 24 -10.78 -9.85 -10.34
N PHE A 25 -11.14 -8.95 -9.44
CA PHE A 25 -11.36 -9.24 -8.03
C PHE A 25 -12.76 -8.79 -7.61
N SER A 26 -13.40 -9.57 -6.74
CA SER A 26 -14.76 -9.28 -6.27
C SER A 26 -14.89 -9.61 -4.80
N GLU A 27 -15.61 -8.75 -4.08
CA GLU A 27 -15.99 -8.95 -2.68
C GLU A 27 -14.80 -9.20 -1.73
N LYS A 28 -15.06 -9.79 -0.57
CA LYS A 28 -14.08 -10.01 0.49
C LYS A 28 -12.93 -10.91 0.05
N GLN A 29 -13.20 -11.96 -0.73
CA GLN A 29 -12.16 -12.82 -1.29
C GLN A 29 -11.24 -12.06 -2.26
N GLY A 30 -11.80 -11.16 -3.07
CA GLY A 30 -11.04 -10.30 -3.95
C GLY A 30 -10.02 -9.41 -3.22
N VAL A 31 -10.34 -8.95 -2.00
CA VAL A 31 -9.39 -8.20 -1.15
C VAL A 31 -8.19 -9.07 -0.80
N LEU A 32 -8.42 -10.32 -0.38
CA LEU A 32 -7.35 -11.27 -0.04
C LEU A 32 -6.50 -11.64 -1.26
N ASP A 33 -7.13 -11.88 -2.41
CA ASP A 33 -6.43 -12.25 -3.63
C ASP A 33 -5.58 -11.10 -4.16
N PHE A 34 -6.10 -9.87 -4.12
CA PHE A 34 -5.30 -8.70 -4.46
C PHE A 34 -4.17 -8.47 -3.46
N ALA A 35 -4.43 -8.54 -2.15
CA ALA A 35 -3.40 -8.39 -1.12
C ALA A 35 -2.28 -9.45 -1.26
N ARG A 36 -2.62 -10.69 -1.60
CA ARG A 36 -1.66 -11.75 -1.93
C ARG A 36 -0.83 -11.37 -3.15
N GLN A 37 -1.48 -10.95 -4.24
CA GLN A 37 -0.81 -10.56 -5.48
C GLN A 37 0.17 -9.42 -5.27
N VAL A 38 -0.23 -8.37 -4.55
CA VAL A 38 0.63 -7.20 -4.34
C VAL A 38 1.50 -7.29 -3.10
N SER A 39 1.39 -8.38 -2.32
CA SER A 39 2.14 -8.70 -1.10
C SER A 39 1.95 -7.74 0.08
N CYS A 40 1.82 -6.43 -0.15
CA CYS A 40 1.49 -5.45 0.87
C CYS A 40 0.77 -4.25 0.26
N ILE A 41 -0.16 -3.65 1.01
CA ILE A 41 -0.84 -2.40 0.65
C ILE A 41 -0.41 -1.34 1.66
N GLN A 42 0.09 -0.19 1.20
CA GLN A 42 0.53 0.86 2.11
C GLN A 42 -0.66 1.41 2.92
N TYR A 43 -0.51 1.41 4.23
CA TYR A 43 -1.46 2.04 5.14
C TYR A 43 -1.08 3.50 5.34
N ASP A 44 -2.06 4.39 5.19
CA ASP A 44 -1.97 5.78 5.59
C ASP A 44 -3.29 6.20 6.22
N PRO A 45 -3.28 6.84 7.40
CA PRO A 45 -4.50 7.11 8.17
C PRO A 45 -5.27 8.34 7.70
N ILE A 46 -4.74 9.12 6.75
CA ILE A 46 -5.38 10.36 6.29
C ILE A 46 -6.66 10.01 5.53
N ASP A 47 -7.77 10.59 5.97
CA ASP A 47 -9.11 10.24 5.50
C ASP A 47 -9.89 11.49 5.06
N VAL A 48 -9.48 12.04 3.91
CA VAL A 48 -10.18 13.16 3.25
C VAL A 48 -11.39 12.64 2.46
N CYS A 49 -11.22 11.51 1.76
CA CYS A 49 -12.24 10.85 0.96
C CYS A 49 -12.09 9.31 0.94
N GLY A 50 -11.57 8.75 2.04
CA GLY A 50 -11.11 7.37 2.16
C GLY A 50 -9.63 7.30 2.54
N LYS A 51 -9.25 6.30 3.33
CA LYS A 51 -7.85 6.03 3.67
C LYS A 51 -7.14 5.35 2.50
N ASN A 52 -5.82 5.47 2.41
CA ASN A 52 -5.07 5.00 1.24
C ASN A 52 -5.38 3.53 0.87
N ALA A 53 -5.35 2.61 1.83
CA ALA A 53 -5.65 1.20 1.56
C ALA A 53 -7.09 0.97 1.08
N GLU A 54 -8.05 1.74 1.60
CA GLU A 54 -9.45 1.67 1.16
C GLU A 54 -9.59 2.17 -0.28
N LEU A 55 -8.88 3.24 -0.66
CA LEU A 55 -8.85 3.79 -2.02
C LEU A 55 -8.22 2.82 -3.03
N VAL A 56 -7.12 2.16 -2.65
CA VAL A 56 -6.46 1.12 -3.47
C VAL A 56 -7.44 -0.01 -3.79
N LEU A 57 -8.20 -0.47 -2.80
CA LEU A 57 -9.14 -1.59 -2.95
C LEU A 57 -10.42 -1.17 -3.70
N GLN A 58 -10.97 -0.01 -3.39
CA GLN A 58 -12.15 0.57 -4.07
C GLN A 58 -11.99 0.59 -5.61
N SER A 59 -10.80 0.91 -6.11
CA SER A 59 -10.54 0.99 -7.56
C SER A 59 -10.41 -0.38 -8.24
N ARG A 60 -10.36 -1.49 -7.49
CA ARG A 60 -9.99 -2.82 -8.04
C ARG A 60 -10.95 -3.93 -7.71
N ILE A 61 -11.63 -3.85 -6.57
CA ILE A 61 -12.47 -4.93 -6.05
C ILE A 61 -13.93 -4.57 -6.30
N LYS A 62 -14.61 -5.37 -7.11
CA LYS A 62 -16.04 -5.20 -7.35
C LYS A 62 -16.81 -5.41 -6.05
N GLY A 63 -17.66 -4.44 -5.69
CA GLY A 63 -18.48 -4.52 -4.47
C GLY A 63 -17.71 -4.27 -3.18
N PHE A 64 -16.50 -3.70 -3.23
CA PHE A 64 -15.73 -3.36 -2.02
C PHE A 64 -16.52 -2.49 -1.04
N THR A 65 -16.43 -2.81 0.24
CA THR A 65 -16.84 -1.92 1.33
C THR A 65 -15.71 -1.79 2.34
N LYS A 66 -15.68 -0.66 3.07
CA LYS A 66 -14.70 -0.46 4.16
C LYS A 66 -14.82 -1.55 5.24
N GLY A 67 -16.03 -2.09 5.44
CA GLY A 67 -16.30 -3.20 6.35
C GLY A 67 -15.53 -4.47 5.99
N MET A 68 -15.45 -4.83 4.70
CA MET A 68 -14.69 -6.01 4.26
C MET A 68 -13.22 -5.96 4.69
N LEU A 69 -12.56 -4.80 4.52
CA LEU A 69 -11.17 -4.65 4.97
C LEU A 69 -11.06 -4.67 6.51
N ALA A 70 -12.00 -4.04 7.21
CA ALA A 70 -12.02 -4.01 8.67
C ALA A 70 -12.18 -5.41 9.27
N GLU A 71 -13.11 -6.23 8.75
CA GLU A 71 -13.30 -7.61 9.17
C GLU A 71 -12.03 -8.44 8.93
N LEU A 72 -11.41 -8.33 7.75
CA LEU A 72 -10.19 -9.09 7.42
C LEU A 72 -9.00 -8.74 8.33
N LEU A 73 -8.90 -7.48 8.78
CA LEU A 73 -7.86 -6.99 9.67
C LEU A 73 -8.12 -7.33 11.15
N TYR A 74 -9.36 -7.13 11.60
CA TYR A 74 -9.67 -7.03 13.03
C TYR A 74 -10.53 -8.18 13.57
N GLU A 75 -11.19 -8.94 12.71
CA GLU A 75 -12.02 -10.09 13.09
C GLU A 75 -11.39 -11.40 12.60
N ASP A 76 -11.25 -11.57 11.28
CA ASP A 76 -10.75 -12.81 10.69
C ASP A 76 -9.24 -13.00 10.88
N ARG A 77 -8.51 -11.91 11.10
CA ARG A 77 -7.04 -11.87 11.22
C ARG A 77 -6.30 -12.51 10.04
N SER A 78 -6.93 -12.51 8.86
CA SER A 78 -6.30 -12.95 7.62
C SER A 78 -5.31 -11.92 7.07
N LEU A 79 -5.51 -10.64 7.44
CA LEU A 79 -4.61 -9.53 7.20
C LEU A 79 -4.16 -8.92 8.53
N VAL A 80 -2.98 -8.32 8.55
CA VAL A 80 -2.44 -7.60 9.71
C VAL A 80 -1.75 -6.31 9.29
N ASP A 81 -1.78 -5.29 10.16
CA ASP A 81 -0.90 -4.13 10.03
C ASP A 81 0.50 -4.50 10.51
N TYR A 82 1.51 -4.37 9.65
CA TYR A 82 2.91 -4.52 10.04
C TYR A 82 3.84 -3.71 9.10
N PRO A 83 5.00 -3.21 9.56
CA PRO A 83 5.94 -2.52 8.70
C PRO A 83 6.47 -3.41 7.57
N ASP A 84 6.12 -3.06 6.33
CA ASP A 84 6.78 -3.50 5.11
C ASP A 84 7.34 -2.25 4.40
N LYS A 85 7.09 -1.99 3.11
CA LYS A 85 7.61 -0.80 2.39
C LYS A 85 7.51 0.49 3.21
N ASN A 86 6.39 0.65 3.88
CA ASN A 86 6.09 1.60 4.94
C ASN A 86 5.22 0.85 5.97
N LEU A 87 4.48 1.56 6.83
CA LEU A 87 3.33 0.93 7.48
C LEU A 87 2.41 0.37 6.40
N ALA A 88 2.10 -0.92 6.50
CA ALA A 88 1.40 -1.65 5.45
C ALA A 88 0.44 -2.67 6.05
N ILE A 89 -0.48 -3.10 5.20
CA ILE A 89 -1.35 -4.25 5.42
C ILE A 89 -0.73 -5.41 4.64
N ILE A 90 -0.47 -6.52 5.34
CA ILE A 90 0.11 -7.74 4.78
C ILE A 90 -0.77 -8.94 5.10
N SER A 91 -0.58 -10.06 4.40
CA SER A 91 -1.18 -11.32 4.81
C SER A 91 -0.56 -11.78 6.13
N VAL A 92 -1.38 -12.30 7.04
CA VAL A 92 -0.87 -12.93 8.27
C VAL A 92 0.07 -14.10 7.98
N GLN A 93 -0.07 -14.75 6.82
CA GLN A 93 0.80 -15.85 6.38
C GLN A 93 2.26 -15.41 6.20
N ASP A 94 2.49 -14.11 5.96
CA ASP A 94 3.84 -13.56 5.84
C ASP A 94 4.51 -13.32 7.19
N TRP A 95 3.79 -13.48 8.32
CA TRP A 95 4.29 -13.17 9.66
C TRP A 95 5.69 -13.78 9.96
N PRO A 96 5.97 -15.06 9.67
CA PRO A 96 7.28 -15.66 9.98
C PRO A 96 8.45 -14.97 9.25
N TYR A 97 8.21 -14.46 8.04
CA TYR A 97 9.24 -13.85 7.19
C TYR A 97 9.72 -12.47 7.67
N PHE A 98 9.04 -11.87 8.66
CA PHE A 98 9.45 -10.60 9.25
C PHE A 98 10.22 -10.78 10.58
N GLU A 99 10.66 -12.00 10.90
CA GLU A 99 11.33 -12.28 12.18
C GLU A 99 12.62 -11.48 12.37
N ARG A 100 13.42 -11.24 11.32
CA ARG A 100 14.64 -10.40 11.40
C ARG A 100 14.35 -8.99 11.90
N TYR A 101 13.22 -8.42 11.48
CA TYR A 101 12.78 -7.09 11.90
C TYR A 101 12.33 -7.12 13.37
N ARG A 102 11.57 -8.14 13.77
CA ARG A 102 11.17 -8.32 15.17
C ARG A 102 12.37 -8.54 16.09
N GLN A 103 13.35 -9.34 15.67
CA GLN A 103 14.58 -9.58 16.41
C GLN A 103 15.38 -8.28 16.57
N ALA A 104 15.55 -7.50 15.51
CA ALA A 104 16.19 -6.20 15.58
C ALA A 104 15.43 -5.23 16.51
N ALA A 105 14.09 -5.26 16.51
CA ALA A 105 13.29 -4.48 17.45
C ALA A 105 13.50 -4.94 18.91
N ARG A 106 13.61 -6.25 19.18
CA ARG A 106 13.92 -6.77 20.53
C ARG A 106 15.30 -6.31 21.00
N GLN A 107 16.32 -6.45 20.17
CA GLN A 107 17.67 -5.96 20.47
C GLN A 107 17.69 -4.43 20.67
N HIS A 108 16.90 -3.70 19.90
CA HIS A 108 16.80 -2.26 20.06
C HIS A 108 16.19 -1.84 21.40
N ALA A 109 15.25 -2.62 21.94
CA ALA A 109 14.63 -2.37 23.24
C ALA A 109 15.66 -2.35 24.38
N GLU A 110 16.76 -3.11 24.28
CA GLU A 110 17.83 -3.19 25.28
C GLU A 110 18.56 -1.85 25.50
N ARG A 111 18.43 -0.90 24.55
CA ARG A 111 18.97 0.46 24.69
C ARG A 111 18.21 1.32 25.69
N TYR A 112 17.05 0.87 26.14
CA TYR A 112 16.14 1.58 27.02
C TYR A 112 16.01 0.79 28.33
N PRO A 113 16.79 1.10 29.38
CA PRO A 113 16.83 0.30 30.62
C PRO A 113 15.46 0.15 31.30
N GLU A 114 14.59 1.15 31.18
CA GLU A 114 13.23 1.16 31.75
C GLU A 114 12.24 0.29 30.97
N MET A 115 12.56 -0.10 29.73
CA MET A 115 11.59 -0.72 28.81
C MET A 115 11.04 -2.04 29.35
N GLU A 116 11.85 -2.87 30.00
CA GLU A 116 11.38 -4.14 30.54
C GLU A 116 10.31 -3.93 31.62
N ALA A 117 10.54 -3.01 32.56
CA ALA A 117 9.58 -2.68 33.61
C ALA A 117 8.30 -2.05 33.03
N LEU A 118 8.41 -1.19 32.03
CA LEU A 118 7.27 -0.54 31.40
C LEU A 118 6.43 -1.50 30.55
N THR A 119 7.06 -2.42 29.81
CA THR A 119 6.33 -3.45 29.05
C THR A 119 5.62 -4.44 29.98
N ALA A 120 6.17 -4.74 31.16
CA ALA A 120 5.50 -5.54 32.18
C ALA A 120 4.19 -4.89 32.68
N GLN A 121 4.18 -3.56 32.86
CA GLN A 121 2.97 -2.82 33.23
C GLN A 121 1.90 -2.89 32.13
N VAL A 122 2.31 -2.76 30.85
CA VAL A 122 1.40 -2.92 29.71
C VAL A 122 0.81 -4.33 29.67
N ARG A 123 1.65 -5.38 29.83
CA ARG A 123 1.18 -6.78 29.90
C ARG A 123 0.14 -6.98 31.01
N ALA A 124 0.41 -6.49 32.21
CA ALA A 124 -0.51 -6.58 33.34
C ALA A 124 -1.82 -5.83 33.09
N HIS A 125 -1.75 -4.64 32.48
CA HIS A 125 -2.95 -3.89 32.13
C HIS A 125 -3.81 -4.64 31.11
N ILE A 126 -3.21 -5.16 30.03
CA ILE A 126 -3.94 -5.93 29.00
C ILE A 126 -4.57 -7.19 29.58
N GLN A 127 -3.88 -7.86 30.51
CA GLN A 127 -4.41 -9.05 31.17
C GLN A 127 -5.69 -8.74 31.98
N ASN A 128 -5.75 -7.57 32.62
CA ASN A 128 -6.87 -7.21 33.50
C ASN A 128 -8.01 -6.47 32.78
N HIS A 129 -7.71 -5.69 31.73
CA HIS A 129 -8.68 -4.77 31.10
C HIS A 129 -8.87 -4.99 29.58
N GLY A 130 -8.06 -5.86 28.96
CA GLY A 130 -8.10 -6.10 27.52
C GLY A 130 -7.33 -5.07 26.70
N ALA A 131 -7.71 -4.92 25.44
CA ALA A 131 -7.01 -4.06 24.48
C ALA A 131 -6.98 -2.59 24.91
N LEU A 132 -5.83 -1.92 24.78
CA LEU A 132 -5.64 -0.53 25.19
C LEU A 132 -5.01 0.35 24.12
N SER A 133 -5.22 1.65 24.23
CA SER A 133 -4.49 2.69 23.51
C SER A 133 -3.50 3.40 24.43
N SER A 134 -2.69 4.30 23.84
CA SER A 134 -1.75 5.14 24.60
C SER A 134 -2.42 6.06 25.63
N ASP A 135 -3.73 6.28 25.52
CA ASP A 135 -4.48 7.19 26.39
C ASP A 135 -5.04 6.48 27.64
N ASP A 136 -5.08 5.14 27.63
CA ASP A 136 -5.72 4.32 28.67
C ASP A 136 -4.75 3.92 29.80
N LEU A 137 -3.44 4.05 29.56
CA LEU A 137 -2.39 3.75 30.54
C LEU A 137 -1.34 4.86 30.51
N LYS A 138 -1.14 5.54 31.63
CA LYS A 138 -0.03 6.49 31.80
C LYS A 138 1.19 5.74 32.32
N LEU A 139 2.26 5.74 31.53
CA LEU A 139 3.55 5.19 31.90
C LEU A 139 4.49 6.35 32.20
N ASP A 140 5.15 6.26 33.36
CA ASP A 140 6.18 7.22 33.75
C ASP A 140 7.54 6.68 33.29
N GLY A 141 8.10 7.30 32.25
CA GLY A 141 9.47 7.03 31.79
C GLY A 141 10.06 8.24 31.09
N ASP A 142 11.35 8.49 31.28
CA ASP A 142 12.04 9.68 30.77
C ASP A 142 13.04 9.30 29.66
N PHE A 143 12.52 9.04 28.47
CA PHE A 143 13.34 8.67 27.31
C PHE A 143 12.72 9.15 26.00
N SER A 144 13.60 9.37 25.02
CA SER A 144 13.19 9.61 23.63
C SER A 144 13.33 8.31 22.85
N TRP A 145 12.20 7.78 22.38
CA TRP A 145 12.15 6.51 21.68
C TRP A 145 12.08 6.70 20.17
N GLN A 146 12.73 5.82 19.43
CA GLN A 146 12.62 5.73 17.98
C GLN A 146 12.50 4.26 17.59
N SER A 147 11.57 3.90 16.71
CA SER A 147 11.46 2.53 16.22
C SER A 147 12.69 2.11 15.43
N ALA A 148 13.13 0.86 15.63
CA ALA A 148 14.17 0.25 14.81
C ALA A 148 13.69 -0.13 13.39
N ILE A 149 12.38 -0.23 13.15
CA ILE A 149 11.82 -0.87 11.95
C ILE A 149 10.88 0.01 11.14
N HIS A 150 10.55 1.20 11.64
CA HIS A 150 9.79 2.21 10.91
C HIS A 150 10.12 3.62 11.40
N TRP A 151 9.53 4.64 10.78
CA TRP A 151 9.86 6.05 11.01
C TRP A 151 9.36 6.62 12.35
N SER A 152 8.57 5.88 13.14
CA SER A 152 7.90 6.46 14.31
C SER A 152 8.85 6.63 15.47
N GLY A 153 8.66 7.70 16.23
CA GLY A 153 9.40 8.02 17.44
C GLY A 153 8.69 9.11 18.23
N GLY A 154 9.21 9.43 19.41
CA GLY A 154 8.72 10.50 20.24
C GLY A 154 9.03 10.32 21.72
N ASN A 155 8.48 11.23 22.52
CA ASN A 155 8.74 11.32 23.97
C ASN A 155 7.51 10.96 24.81
N ASN A 156 6.43 10.48 24.21
CA ASN A 156 5.28 9.97 24.96
C ASN A 156 5.56 8.51 25.33
N SER A 157 5.81 8.24 26.60
CA SER A 157 6.29 6.94 27.09
C SER A 157 5.26 5.83 26.83
N SER A 158 3.96 6.06 27.10
CA SER A 158 2.89 5.11 26.81
C SER A 158 2.84 4.70 25.34
N ARG A 159 2.86 5.67 24.41
CA ARG A 159 2.89 5.39 22.98
C ARG A 159 4.17 4.68 22.56
N SER A 160 5.31 5.10 23.10
CA SER A 160 6.62 4.53 22.76
C SER A 160 6.73 3.07 23.16
N VAL A 161 6.28 2.72 24.37
CA VAL A 161 6.27 1.33 24.87
C VAL A 161 5.30 0.48 24.04
N LEU A 162 4.10 0.98 23.74
CA LEU A 162 3.14 0.25 22.89
C LEU A 162 3.68 0.02 21.47
N GLU A 163 4.31 1.04 20.86
CA GLU A 163 4.90 0.90 19.53
C GLU A 163 6.17 0.03 19.52
N GLN A 164 6.94 0.01 20.61
CA GLN A 164 8.05 -0.92 20.80
C GLN A 164 7.54 -2.37 20.87
N MET A 165 6.54 -2.66 21.70
CA MET A 165 5.96 -4.02 21.79
C MET A 165 5.23 -4.45 20.51
N TYR A 166 4.66 -3.50 19.76
CA TYR A 166 4.15 -3.74 18.41
C TYR A 166 5.29 -4.08 17.44
N SER A 167 6.42 -3.37 17.51
CA SER A 167 7.58 -3.61 16.65
C SER A 167 8.19 -4.99 16.89
N THR A 168 8.24 -5.47 18.14
CA THR A 168 8.72 -6.82 18.49
C THR A 168 7.75 -7.94 18.11
N GLY A 169 6.51 -7.59 17.72
CA GLY A 169 5.44 -8.54 17.43
C GLY A 169 4.79 -9.14 18.69
N GLU A 170 5.07 -8.61 19.88
CA GLU A 170 4.37 -9.01 21.11
C GLU A 170 2.92 -8.49 21.11
N LEU A 171 2.72 -7.27 20.58
CA LEU A 171 1.40 -6.69 20.35
C LEU A 171 1.05 -6.65 18.86
N ILE A 172 -0.25 -6.70 18.58
CA ILE A 172 -0.83 -6.33 17.30
C ILE A 172 -1.74 -5.12 17.45
N ILE A 173 -2.14 -4.50 16.35
CA ILE A 173 -3.25 -3.56 16.33
C ILE A 173 -4.55 -4.39 16.41
N HIS A 174 -5.19 -4.38 17.58
CA HIS A 174 -6.46 -5.04 17.82
C HIS A 174 -7.58 -4.40 16.98
N HIS A 175 -7.70 -3.08 17.03
CA HIS A 175 -8.58 -2.29 16.16
C HIS A 175 -8.13 -0.82 16.16
N LYS A 176 -8.82 0.02 15.40
CA LYS A 176 -8.58 1.47 15.37
C LYS A 176 -9.88 2.24 15.59
N LYS A 177 -9.84 3.31 16.38
CA LYS A 177 -10.92 4.30 16.52
C LYS A 177 -10.44 5.63 15.94
N GLY A 178 -10.89 5.95 14.73
CA GLY A 178 -10.27 7.01 13.94
C GLY A 178 -8.83 6.64 13.58
N THR A 179 -7.87 7.47 13.98
CA THR A 179 -6.42 7.21 13.82
C THR A 179 -5.77 6.58 15.05
N ARG A 180 -6.50 6.51 16.18
CA ARG A 180 -6.03 5.92 17.43
C ARG A 180 -5.97 4.40 17.29
N LYS A 181 -4.83 3.83 17.66
CA LYS A 181 -4.59 2.38 17.68
C LYS A 181 -4.91 1.84 19.06
N TYR A 182 -5.62 0.73 19.09
CA TYR A 182 -5.78 -0.11 20.27
C TYR A 182 -4.97 -1.39 20.04
N TYR A 183 -4.17 -1.77 21.04
CA TYR A 183 -3.24 -2.88 20.98
C TYR A 183 -3.68 -3.99 21.93
N ASP A 184 -3.41 -5.23 21.54
CA ASP A 184 -3.57 -6.41 22.39
C ASP A 184 -2.49 -7.44 22.02
N ILE A 185 -2.29 -8.45 22.87
CA ILE A 185 -1.28 -9.49 22.74
C ILE A 185 -1.49 -10.28 21.45
N ALA A 186 -0.47 -10.30 20.59
CA ALA A 186 -0.49 -11.00 19.29
C ALA A 186 -0.94 -12.46 19.40
N LYS A 187 -0.48 -13.17 20.44
CA LYS A 187 -0.75 -14.60 20.66
C LYS A 187 -2.22 -14.97 20.83
N LYS A 188 -3.09 -14.00 21.13
CA LYS A 188 -4.55 -14.21 21.21
C LYS A 188 -5.19 -14.30 19.82
N TYR A 189 -4.53 -13.79 18.79
CA TYR A 189 -5.13 -13.51 17.48
C TYR A 189 -4.39 -14.16 16.31
N ILE A 190 -3.07 -14.32 16.41
CA ILE A 190 -2.26 -15.00 15.39
C ILE A 190 -2.16 -16.49 15.76
N GLN A 191 -2.46 -17.36 14.79
CA GLN A 191 -2.44 -18.80 15.00
C GLN A 191 -1.05 -19.29 15.45
N PRO A 192 -0.95 -20.25 16.39
CA PRO A 192 0.33 -20.69 16.95
C PRO A 192 1.35 -21.18 15.92
N ASN A 193 0.89 -21.80 14.82
CA ASN A 193 1.75 -22.26 13.72
C ASN A 193 2.42 -21.11 12.96
N LEU A 194 1.83 -19.92 12.92
CA LEU A 194 2.43 -18.72 12.32
C LEU A 194 3.22 -17.91 13.35
N LEU A 195 2.67 -17.77 14.56
CA LEU A 195 3.29 -16.98 15.63
C LEU A 195 4.65 -17.56 16.05
N ASN A 196 4.74 -18.88 16.17
CA ASN A 196 5.93 -19.59 16.66
C ASN A 196 6.78 -20.20 15.54
N ALA A 197 6.42 -19.99 14.27
CA ALA A 197 7.23 -20.46 13.16
C ALA A 197 8.58 -19.74 13.14
N SER A 198 9.63 -20.50 12.88
CA SER A 198 10.94 -19.95 12.56
C SER A 198 10.89 -19.15 11.26
N GLU A 199 11.83 -18.23 11.10
CA GLU A 199 12.01 -17.56 9.81
C GLU A 199 12.24 -18.60 8.70
N PRO A 200 11.48 -18.57 7.59
CA PRO A 200 11.61 -19.59 6.54
C PRO A 200 12.85 -19.44 5.65
N LEU A 201 13.59 -18.34 5.76
CA LEU A 201 14.66 -17.97 4.83
C LEU A 201 16.02 -18.08 5.52
N GLU A 202 16.89 -18.90 4.95
CA GLU A 202 18.15 -19.35 5.56
C GLU A 202 19.15 -18.20 5.79
N ASP A 203 19.27 -17.27 4.82
CA ASP A 203 20.30 -16.23 4.85
C ASP A 203 19.80 -14.86 4.35
N GLU A 204 20.68 -13.85 4.36
CA GLU A 204 20.38 -12.49 3.87
C GLU A 204 20.02 -12.44 2.39
N LEU A 205 20.65 -13.26 1.57
CA LEU A 205 20.41 -13.27 0.14
C LEU A 205 19.02 -13.82 -0.19
N GLU A 206 18.60 -14.93 0.43
CA GLU A 206 17.26 -15.50 0.26
C GLU A 206 16.18 -14.55 0.78
N HIS A 207 16.43 -13.86 1.89
CA HIS A 207 15.56 -12.78 2.37
C HIS A 207 15.46 -11.62 1.37
N HIS A 208 16.58 -11.15 0.81
CA HIS A 208 16.54 -10.11 -0.22
C HIS A 208 15.81 -10.58 -1.48
N LYS A 209 16.01 -11.82 -1.95
CA LYS A 209 15.27 -12.40 -3.08
C LYS A 209 13.77 -12.38 -2.83
N TRP A 210 13.33 -12.85 -1.67
CA TRP A 210 11.92 -12.82 -1.27
C TRP A 210 11.35 -11.39 -1.27
N ARG A 211 12.06 -10.43 -0.65
CA ARG A 211 11.64 -9.02 -0.62
C ARG A 211 11.59 -8.38 -2.00
N VAL A 212 12.56 -8.67 -2.87
CA VAL A 212 12.61 -8.14 -4.23
C VAL A 212 11.47 -8.71 -5.08
N LEU A 213 11.19 -10.01 -4.99
CA LEU A 213 10.05 -10.63 -5.66
C LEU A 213 8.73 -9.98 -5.22
N ARG A 214 8.54 -9.78 -3.91
CA ARG A 214 7.35 -9.08 -3.38
C ARG A 214 7.17 -7.71 -4.02
N ARG A 215 8.24 -6.90 -4.11
CA ARG A 215 8.16 -5.55 -4.70
C ARG A 215 7.93 -5.54 -6.21
N ILE A 216 8.56 -6.48 -6.94
CA ILE A 216 8.27 -6.65 -8.37
C ILE A 216 6.81 -7.04 -8.55
N GLY A 217 6.28 -7.97 -7.74
CA GLY A 217 4.86 -8.35 -7.75
C GLY A 217 3.91 -7.21 -7.36
N SER A 218 4.29 -6.39 -6.37
CA SER A 218 3.55 -5.20 -5.94
C SER A 218 3.38 -4.20 -7.07
N VAL A 219 4.47 -3.85 -7.77
CA VAL A 219 4.44 -2.81 -8.81
C VAL A 219 3.99 -3.39 -10.16
N GLY A 220 4.36 -4.63 -10.48
CA GLY A 220 4.09 -5.35 -11.72
C GLY A 220 5.30 -5.39 -12.66
N LEU A 221 5.81 -4.21 -13.03
CA LEU A 221 7.07 -4.04 -13.76
C LEU A 221 7.99 -3.15 -12.94
N LEU A 222 9.25 -3.53 -12.79
CA LEU A 222 10.20 -2.72 -12.03
C LEU A 222 11.62 -2.89 -12.58
N TRP A 223 12.39 -1.81 -12.58
CA TRP A 223 13.80 -1.82 -13.01
C TRP A 223 14.76 -2.21 -11.88
N ASN A 224 15.98 -2.60 -12.23
CA ASN A 224 17.07 -2.74 -11.26
C ASN A 224 17.81 -1.40 -11.01
N ARG A 225 17.14 -0.42 -10.39
CA ARG A 225 17.76 0.86 -9.97
C ARG A 225 17.12 1.41 -8.71
N ALA A 226 17.63 2.54 -8.21
CA ALA A 226 17.04 3.22 -7.06
C ALA A 226 15.57 3.60 -7.32
N SER A 227 14.70 3.31 -6.34
CA SER A 227 13.25 3.48 -6.40
C SER A 227 12.69 3.52 -4.98
N ASP A 228 11.62 4.31 -4.78
CA ASP A 228 10.85 4.32 -3.53
C ASP A 228 10.16 2.97 -3.27
N ALA A 229 10.00 2.13 -4.30
CA ALA A 229 9.48 0.77 -4.14
C ALA A 229 10.36 -0.10 -3.23
N TRP A 230 11.68 0.17 -3.16
CA TRP A 230 12.63 -0.61 -2.36
C TRP A 230 12.70 -0.24 -0.88
N LEU A 231 11.89 0.71 -0.43
CA LEU A 231 11.88 1.12 0.97
C LEU A 231 11.64 -0.07 1.92
N ASN A 232 12.26 0.05 3.09
CA ASN A 232 12.30 -0.95 4.16
C ASN A 232 12.87 -2.33 3.76
N ILE A 233 13.71 -2.43 2.72
CA ILE A 233 14.54 -3.62 2.50
C ILE A 233 15.96 -3.30 2.98
N TRP A 234 16.29 -3.71 4.20
CA TRP A 234 17.56 -3.40 4.84
C TRP A 234 18.73 -4.02 4.08
N GLY A 235 19.85 -3.30 3.98
CA GLY A 235 21.05 -3.78 3.30
C GLY A 235 20.98 -3.83 1.76
N LEU A 236 19.81 -3.58 1.15
CA LEU A 236 19.61 -3.68 -0.31
C LEU A 236 20.18 -2.48 -1.08
N LYS A 237 21.51 -2.33 -1.08
CA LYS A 237 22.22 -1.34 -1.89
C LYS A 237 22.31 -1.82 -3.35
N ALA A 238 22.90 -1.00 -4.22
CA ALA A 238 22.96 -1.28 -5.66
C ALA A 238 23.64 -2.62 -6.01
N ALA A 239 24.72 -2.98 -5.31
CA ALA A 239 25.42 -4.25 -5.53
C ALA A 239 24.56 -5.45 -5.11
N GLN A 240 23.99 -5.43 -3.89
CA GLN A 240 23.09 -6.48 -3.40
C GLN A 240 21.88 -6.65 -4.33
N ARG A 241 21.23 -5.55 -4.73
CA ARG A 241 20.09 -5.60 -5.64
C ARG A 241 20.48 -6.20 -7.00
N THR A 242 21.65 -5.85 -7.54
CA THR A 242 22.10 -6.40 -8.82
C THR A 242 22.37 -7.90 -8.73
N GLU A 243 22.99 -8.35 -7.64
CA GLU A 243 23.21 -9.78 -7.40
C GLU A 243 21.89 -10.54 -7.24
N VAL A 244 20.93 -9.99 -6.50
CA VAL A 244 19.59 -10.57 -6.34
C VAL A 244 18.88 -10.72 -7.69
N PHE A 245 18.87 -9.68 -8.52
CA PHE A 245 18.28 -9.76 -9.86
C PHE A 245 18.99 -10.80 -10.74
N ARG A 246 20.33 -10.88 -10.67
CA ARG A 246 21.10 -11.90 -11.39
C ARG A 246 20.69 -13.32 -11.00
N GLN A 247 20.56 -13.60 -9.70
CA GLN A 247 20.13 -14.91 -9.22
C GLN A 247 18.68 -15.22 -9.57
N LEU A 248 17.76 -14.28 -9.37
CA LEU A 248 16.35 -14.48 -9.71
C LEU A 248 16.11 -14.71 -11.21
N LEU A 249 16.92 -14.10 -12.08
CA LEU A 249 16.91 -14.38 -13.52
C LEU A 249 17.42 -15.79 -13.81
N HIS A 250 18.53 -16.19 -13.18
CA HIS A 250 19.10 -17.53 -13.32
C HIS A 250 18.13 -18.63 -12.84
N GLU A 251 17.41 -18.37 -11.77
CA GLU A 251 16.36 -19.25 -11.21
C GLU A 251 15.03 -19.18 -11.97
N ALA A 252 14.93 -18.36 -13.02
CA ALA A 252 13.71 -18.11 -13.78
C ALA A 252 12.50 -17.66 -12.92
N ARG A 253 12.76 -16.95 -11.82
CA ARG A 253 11.73 -16.37 -10.94
C ARG A 253 11.24 -15.01 -11.44
N ILE A 254 12.07 -14.30 -12.18
CA ILE A 254 11.74 -13.05 -12.86
C ILE A 254 12.12 -13.11 -14.33
N VAL A 255 11.48 -12.27 -15.14
CA VAL A 255 11.72 -12.20 -16.58
C VAL A 255 12.09 -10.78 -16.97
N ALA A 256 13.15 -10.65 -17.78
CA ALA A 256 13.59 -9.38 -18.34
C ALA A 256 12.69 -8.95 -19.51
N VAL A 257 12.20 -7.71 -19.43
CA VAL A 257 11.31 -7.04 -20.39
C VAL A 257 11.98 -5.77 -20.88
N ALA A 258 12.25 -5.72 -22.18
CA ALA A 258 12.61 -4.49 -22.87
C ALA A 258 11.34 -3.82 -23.39
N VAL A 259 11.27 -2.50 -23.20
CA VAL A 259 10.15 -1.67 -23.65
C VAL A 259 10.66 -0.70 -24.71
N GLU A 260 9.90 -0.57 -25.79
CA GLU A 260 10.20 0.36 -26.88
C GLU A 260 10.53 1.78 -26.34
N GLN A 261 11.59 2.37 -26.90
CA GLN A 261 12.09 3.71 -26.54
C GLN A 261 12.54 3.88 -25.08
N MET A 262 12.67 2.78 -24.31
CA MET A 262 13.26 2.79 -22.98
C MET A 262 14.66 2.18 -23.01
N LYS A 263 15.61 2.86 -22.37
CA LYS A 263 16.98 2.37 -22.20
C LYS A 263 17.09 1.31 -21.10
N ASP A 264 16.34 1.53 -20.02
CA ASP A 264 16.36 0.63 -18.86
C ASP A 264 15.52 -0.62 -19.13
N THR A 265 16.07 -1.78 -18.78
CA THR A 265 15.31 -3.05 -18.73
C THR A 265 14.38 -3.08 -17.52
N LEU A 266 13.15 -3.49 -17.73
CA LEU A 266 12.17 -3.77 -16.68
C LEU A 266 12.11 -5.27 -16.40
N TYR A 267 11.57 -5.64 -15.24
CA TYR A 267 11.42 -7.02 -14.82
C TYR A 267 10.02 -7.24 -14.26
N CYS A 268 9.38 -8.34 -14.62
CA CYS A 268 8.16 -8.85 -13.99
C CYS A 268 8.43 -10.22 -13.36
N LEU A 269 7.49 -10.70 -12.55
CA LEU A 269 7.54 -12.07 -12.06
C LEU A 269 7.32 -13.06 -13.22
N ALA A 270 7.93 -14.24 -13.14
CA ALA A 270 7.71 -15.29 -14.13
C ALA A 270 6.26 -15.79 -14.14
N GLU A 271 5.56 -15.77 -13.00
CA GLU A 271 4.13 -16.10 -12.90
C GLU A 271 3.22 -15.14 -13.69
N ASP A 272 3.74 -13.96 -14.09
CA ASP A 272 2.99 -12.98 -14.88
C ASP A 272 3.16 -13.17 -16.40
N LEU A 273 3.87 -14.21 -16.85
CA LEU A 273 4.02 -14.54 -18.28
C LEU A 273 2.67 -14.70 -19.02
N PRO A 274 1.63 -15.36 -18.46
CA PRO A 274 0.33 -15.42 -19.13
C PRO A 274 -0.28 -14.04 -19.40
N LEU A 275 0.02 -13.05 -18.54
CA LEU A 275 -0.43 -11.67 -18.74
C LEU A 275 0.35 -10.96 -19.85
N ILE A 276 1.65 -11.26 -19.96
CA ILE A 276 2.47 -10.79 -21.07
C ILE A 276 1.94 -11.32 -22.40
N GLU A 277 1.63 -12.62 -22.47
CA GLU A 277 1.03 -13.23 -23.67
C GLU A 277 -0.30 -12.56 -24.04
N ALA A 278 -1.13 -12.22 -23.05
CA ALA A 278 -2.39 -11.53 -23.28
C ALA A 278 -2.20 -10.14 -23.91
N VAL A 279 -1.25 -9.33 -23.43
CA VAL A 279 -1.00 -8.00 -24.02
C VAL A 279 -0.33 -8.07 -25.39
N LEU A 280 0.47 -9.11 -25.65
CA LEU A 280 1.06 -9.34 -26.98
C LEU A 280 0.01 -9.65 -28.05
N ARG A 281 -1.15 -10.20 -27.67
CA ARG A 281 -2.28 -10.42 -28.58
C ARG A 281 -3.02 -9.13 -28.98
N ASN A 282 -2.69 -7.99 -28.35
CA ASN A 282 -3.28 -6.66 -28.63
C ASN A 282 -4.82 -6.66 -28.65
N GLN A 283 -5.44 -7.44 -27.77
CA GLN A 283 -6.90 -7.48 -27.67
C GLN A 283 -7.44 -6.18 -27.07
N GLU A 284 -8.52 -5.67 -27.65
CA GLU A 284 -9.24 -4.54 -27.07
C GLU A 284 -9.76 -4.88 -25.69
N GLN A 285 -9.54 -3.96 -24.76
CA GLN A 285 -9.96 -4.09 -23.38
C GLN A 285 -11.08 -3.11 -23.09
N LYS A 286 -12.02 -3.52 -22.24
CA LYS A 286 -13.01 -2.60 -21.68
C LYS A 286 -12.29 -1.49 -20.90
N LEU A 287 -12.59 -0.25 -21.27
CA LEU A 287 -12.04 0.92 -20.59
C LEU A 287 -12.68 1.08 -19.22
N ARG A 288 -11.86 1.39 -18.22
CA ARG A 288 -12.32 1.71 -16.86
C ARG A 288 -11.98 3.15 -16.51
N CYS A 289 -12.77 3.75 -15.63
CA CYS A 289 -12.52 5.08 -15.10
C CYS A 289 -12.38 4.97 -13.58
N GLU A 290 -11.18 5.25 -13.06
CA GLU A 290 -10.85 4.99 -11.66
C GLU A 290 -10.09 6.17 -11.03
N LEU A 291 -10.32 6.37 -9.73
CA LEU A 291 -9.53 7.24 -8.89
C LEU A 291 -8.46 6.40 -8.19
N ILE A 292 -7.19 6.75 -8.39
CA ILE A 292 -6.05 6.01 -7.85
C ILE A 292 -5.63 6.62 -6.51
N ALA A 293 -5.23 5.78 -5.55
CA ALA A 293 -4.78 6.28 -4.26
C ALA A 293 -3.39 6.96 -4.39
N PRO A 294 -3.08 8.00 -3.57
CA PRO A 294 -1.79 8.70 -3.66
C PRO A 294 -0.56 7.83 -3.37
N LEU A 295 -0.73 6.74 -2.59
CA LEU A 295 0.33 5.81 -2.20
C LEU A 295 0.03 4.40 -2.72
N ASP A 296 -0.69 4.30 -3.83
CA ASP A 296 -1.04 3.06 -4.51
C ASP A 296 0.18 2.31 -5.04
N ASN A 297 0.16 0.99 -4.93
CA ASN A 297 1.20 0.08 -5.45
C ASN A 297 1.57 0.37 -6.91
N PHE A 298 0.58 0.71 -7.74
CA PHE A 298 0.75 1.03 -9.15
C PHE A 298 1.65 2.26 -9.36
N ILE A 299 1.63 3.24 -8.44
CA ILE A 299 2.36 4.50 -8.57
C ILE A 299 3.52 4.67 -7.59
N TRP A 300 3.94 3.60 -6.90
CA TRP A 300 5.07 3.64 -5.98
C TRP A 300 6.36 4.09 -6.66
N ASP A 301 6.57 3.72 -7.93
CA ASP A 301 7.65 4.27 -8.73
C ASP A 301 7.13 5.35 -9.67
N ARG A 302 7.13 6.60 -9.18
CA ARG A 302 6.69 7.77 -9.94
C ARG A 302 7.52 8.03 -11.20
N LYS A 303 8.82 7.69 -11.18
CA LYS A 303 9.66 7.83 -12.37
C LYS A 303 9.23 6.83 -13.43
N LEU A 304 8.83 5.62 -13.03
CA LEU A 304 8.35 4.59 -13.95
C LEU A 304 7.03 5.02 -14.56
N ILE A 305 6.11 5.51 -13.73
CA ILE A 305 4.84 6.06 -14.19
C ILE A 305 5.05 7.22 -15.16
N ASN A 306 5.94 8.16 -14.86
CA ASN A 306 6.25 9.24 -15.81
C ASN A 306 6.83 8.69 -17.13
N THR A 307 7.75 7.73 -17.06
CA THR A 307 8.39 7.16 -18.27
C THR A 307 7.40 6.41 -19.17
N LEU A 308 6.47 5.65 -18.58
CA LEU A 308 5.51 4.84 -19.33
C LEU A 308 4.25 5.62 -19.72
N PHE A 309 3.72 6.44 -18.82
CA PHE A 309 2.43 7.11 -18.99
C PHE A 309 2.55 8.61 -19.29
N GLY A 310 3.73 9.21 -19.20
CA GLY A 310 3.90 10.67 -19.32
C GLY A 310 3.23 11.45 -18.18
N PHE A 311 2.96 10.79 -17.04
CA PHE A 311 2.21 11.36 -15.93
C PHE A 311 3.13 11.70 -14.76
N ASP A 312 3.32 12.99 -14.50
CA ASP A 312 4.05 13.48 -13.34
C ASP A 312 3.11 13.71 -12.16
N TYR A 313 3.32 12.98 -11.07
CA TYR A 313 2.48 13.03 -9.89
C TYR A 313 3.31 13.19 -8.63
N THR A 314 3.00 14.26 -7.87
CA THR A 314 3.55 14.51 -6.54
C THR A 314 2.41 14.63 -5.56
N TRP A 315 2.55 13.98 -4.40
CA TRP A 315 1.58 14.09 -3.31
C TRP A 315 1.88 15.34 -2.50
N GLU A 316 1.11 16.40 -2.73
CA GLU A 316 1.38 17.76 -2.24
C GLU A 316 0.85 18.05 -0.83
N ILE A 317 0.46 17.01 -0.08
CA ILE A 317 -0.18 17.15 1.22
C ILE A 317 0.69 17.89 2.25
N TYR A 318 2.01 17.66 2.19
CA TYR A 318 3.00 18.32 3.04
C TYR A 318 3.53 19.63 2.43
N THR A 319 3.14 19.96 1.21
CA THR A 319 3.53 21.21 0.56
C THR A 319 2.69 22.35 1.15
N PRO A 320 3.29 23.49 1.57
CA PRO A 320 2.54 24.65 2.01
C PRO A 320 1.51 25.09 0.97
N ALA A 321 0.31 25.52 1.40
CA ALA A 321 -0.82 25.78 0.50
C ALA A 321 -0.47 26.68 -0.71
N ILE A 322 0.30 27.75 -0.48
CA ILE A 322 0.72 28.70 -1.53
C ILE A 322 1.70 28.11 -2.56
N LYS A 323 2.34 26.97 -2.25
CA LYS A 323 3.30 26.30 -3.13
C LYS A 323 2.71 25.08 -3.84
N ARG A 324 1.45 24.73 -3.57
CA ARG A 324 0.79 23.59 -4.21
C ARG A 324 0.49 23.93 -5.66
N LYS A 325 0.72 22.98 -6.57
CA LYS A 325 0.36 23.10 -7.98
C LYS A 325 -1.09 22.73 -8.21
N PHE A 326 -1.62 21.77 -7.43
CA PHE A 326 -2.97 21.26 -7.58
C PHE A 326 -3.80 21.52 -6.33
N GLY A 327 -3.67 20.69 -5.31
CA GLY A 327 -4.56 20.70 -4.14
C GLY A 327 -3.98 19.94 -2.96
N TYR A 328 -4.70 19.91 -1.84
CA TYR A 328 -4.20 19.28 -0.61
C TYR A 328 -4.17 17.76 -0.70
N TYR A 329 -5.29 17.15 -1.13
CA TYR A 329 -5.42 15.70 -1.26
C TYR A 329 -6.02 15.36 -2.62
N VAL A 330 -5.12 15.09 -3.57
CA VAL A 330 -5.45 14.95 -5.00
C VAL A 330 -5.24 13.51 -5.45
N LEU A 331 -6.27 12.94 -6.07
CA LEU A 331 -6.27 11.58 -6.60
C LEU A 331 -5.96 11.62 -8.11
N PRO A 332 -5.00 10.82 -8.62
CA PRO A 332 -4.88 10.59 -10.06
C PRO A 332 -6.15 10.01 -10.66
N LEU A 333 -6.53 10.52 -11.83
CA LEU A 333 -7.71 10.11 -12.56
C LEU A 333 -7.28 9.28 -13.78
N LEU A 334 -7.60 8.00 -13.75
CA LEU A 334 -7.30 7.04 -14.80
C LEU A 334 -8.54 6.83 -15.68
N TYR A 335 -8.39 6.87 -17.00
CA TYR A 335 -9.41 6.41 -17.93
C TYR A 335 -8.80 5.57 -19.05
N GLY A 336 -9.22 4.31 -19.14
CA GLY A 336 -8.69 3.36 -20.10
C GLY A 336 -7.20 3.10 -19.86
N GLU A 337 -6.38 3.47 -20.84
CA GLU A 337 -4.94 3.18 -20.84
C GLU A 337 -4.07 4.37 -20.42
N SER A 338 -4.66 5.45 -19.87
CA SER A 338 -3.93 6.69 -19.58
C SER A 338 -4.46 7.40 -18.35
N PHE A 339 -3.57 8.11 -17.66
CA PHE A 339 -3.96 9.13 -16.70
C PHE A 339 -4.49 10.34 -17.47
N ILE A 340 -5.75 10.69 -17.23
CA ILE A 340 -6.44 11.79 -17.91
C ILE A 340 -6.46 13.07 -17.08
N GLY A 341 -6.01 13.00 -15.83
CA GLY A 341 -5.98 14.16 -14.95
C GLY A 341 -5.83 13.83 -13.49
N ARG A 342 -6.31 14.76 -12.67
CA ARG A 342 -6.26 14.77 -11.21
C ARG A 342 -7.59 15.31 -10.68
N ALA A 343 -8.11 14.73 -9.61
CA ALA A 343 -9.32 15.20 -8.95
C ALA A 343 -9.04 15.51 -7.48
N GLU A 344 -9.44 16.70 -7.01
CA GLU A 344 -9.50 17.03 -5.59
C GLU A 344 -10.92 16.80 -5.10
N ILE A 345 -11.07 15.89 -4.13
CA ILE A 345 -12.37 15.41 -3.66
C ILE A 345 -12.37 15.38 -2.14
N ILE A 346 -13.44 15.88 -1.53
CA ILE A 346 -13.65 15.88 -0.08
C ILE A 346 -15.01 15.25 0.24
N VAL A 347 -15.08 14.50 1.34
CA VAL A 347 -16.35 13.98 1.88
C VAL A 347 -16.84 14.84 3.03
N GLU A 348 -17.96 15.52 2.83
CA GLU A 348 -18.69 16.18 3.90
C GLU A 348 -19.57 15.17 4.63
N ARG A 349 -19.04 14.61 5.72
CA ARG A 349 -19.69 13.49 6.44
C ARG A 349 -21.05 13.86 7.05
N LYS A 350 -21.25 15.11 7.48
CA LYS A 350 -22.51 15.57 8.11
C LYS A 350 -23.67 15.62 7.11
N THR A 351 -23.40 16.13 5.92
CA THR A 351 -24.37 16.29 4.82
C THR A 351 -24.43 15.08 3.90
N ARG A 352 -23.51 14.11 4.08
CA ARG A 352 -23.32 12.94 3.22
C ARG A 352 -23.11 13.37 1.76
N THR A 353 -22.29 14.39 1.55
CA THR A 353 -22.01 14.96 0.23
C THR A 353 -20.57 14.66 -0.20
N LEU A 354 -20.41 14.16 -1.42
CA LEU A 354 -19.11 14.09 -2.08
C LEU A 354 -18.88 15.41 -2.82
N VAL A 355 -17.93 16.21 -2.34
CA VAL A 355 -17.61 17.50 -2.93
C VAL A 355 -16.43 17.34 -3.88
N LEU A 356 -16.69 17.51 -5.17
CA LEU A 356 -15.66 17.63 -6.19
C LEU A 356 -15.17 19.09 -6.21
N LYS A 357 -13.99 19.33 -5.64
CA LYS A 357 -13.41 20.67 -5.55
C LYS A 357 -12.84 21.13 -6.88
N ASN A 358 -12.09 20.26 -7.55
CA ASN A 358 -11.48 20.58 -8.83
C ASN A 358 -11.12 19.32 -9.63
N ILE A 359 -11.06 19.46 -10.95
CA ILE A 359 -10.47 18.48 -11.88
C ILE A 359 -9.46 19.19 -12.78
N TRP A 360 -8.20 18.76 -12.71
CA TRP A 360 -7.17 19.18 -13.66
C TRP A 360 -6.96 18.09 -14.69
N TYR A 361 -7.37 18.34 -15.94
CA TYR A 361 -7.15 17.43 -17.05
C TYR A 361 -5.72 17.51 -17.59
N GLU A 362 -5.19 16.38 -18.06
CA GLU A 362 -3.93 16.35 -18.80
C GLU A 362 -4.07 17.01 -20.18
N ASN A 363 -2.95 17.50 -20.72
CA ASN A 363 -2.92 18.16 -22.02
C ASN A 363 -3.46 17.23 -23.12
N GLY A 364 -4.35 17.74 -23.96
CA GLY A 364 -4.94 17.00 -25.08
C GLY A 364 -6.14 16.12 -24.73
N VAL A 365 -6.54 16.03 -23.45
CA VAL A 365 -7.74 15.29 -23.06
C VAL A 365 -9.00 16.03 -23.52
N LYS A 366 -9.69 15.45 -24.50
CA LYS A 366 -10.99 15.95 -24.97
C LYS A 366 -12.11 15.43 -24.08
N GLN A 367 -12.91 16.34 -23.51
CA GLN A 367 -14.07 16.02 -22.67
C GLN A 367 -15.28 15.59 -23.49
N THR A 368 -15.16 14.46 -24.19
CA THR A 368 -16.23 13.85 -24.98
C THR A 368 -17.40 13.41 -24.09
N THR A 369 -18.57 13.19 -24.69
CA THR A 369 -19.74 12.65 -23.99
C THR A 369 -19.42 11.33 -23.30
N GLN A 370 -18.70 10.43 -23.97
CA GLN A 370 -18.28 9.15 -23.41
C GLN A 370 -17.41 9.31 -22.15
N LEU A 371 -16.44 10.23 -22.19
CA LEU A 371 -15.60 10.51 -21.02
C LEU A 371 -16.43 11.09 -19.87
N ARG A 372 -17.31 12.06 -20.15
CA ARG A 372 -18.18 12.65 -19.12
C ARG A 372 -19.08 11.60 -18.47
N THR A 373 -19.64 10.69 -19.25
CA THR A 373 -20.44 9.55 -18.73
C THR A 373 -19.60 8.64 -17.85
N ALA A 374 -18.38 8.31 -18.26
CA ALA A 374 -17.48 7.46 -17.49
C ALA A 374 -17.07 8.13 -16.15
N LEU A 375 -16.77 9.43 -16.17
CA LEU A 375 -16.47 10.23 -14.97
C LEU A 375 -17.65 10.28 -14.01
N ASN A 376 -18.86 10.56 -14.51
CA ASN A 376 -20.07 10.58 -13.69
C ASN A 376 -20.30 9.22 -13.01
N SER A 377 -20.12 8.11 -13.74
CA SER A 377 -20.22 6.78 -13.15
C SER A 377 -19.13 6.52 -12.11
N CYS A 378 -17.89 6.95 -12.38
CA CYS A 378 -16.78 6.85 -11.43
C CYS A 378 -17.08 7.59 -10.12
N PHE A 379 -17.50 8.86 -10.20
CA PHE A 379 -17.82 9.66 -9.03
C PHE A 379 -19.06 9.16 -8.27
N GLN A 380 -20.08 8.63 -8.96
CA GLN A 380 -21.21 7.99 -8.30
C GLN A 380 -20.79 6.76 -7.48
N LYS A 381 -19.98 5.88 -8.06
CA LYS A 381 -19.42 4.74 -7.31
C LYS A 381 -18.60 5.19 -6.12
N PHE A 382 -17.79 6.24 -6.29
CA PHE A 382 -16.95 6.79 -5.24
C PHE A 382 -17.77 7.47 -4.12
N ALA A 383 -18.90 8.09 -4.45
CA ALA A 383 -19.86 8.62 -3.49
C ALA A 383 -20.48 7.48 -2.67
N ILE A 384 -20.94 6.41 -3.32
CA ILE A 384 -21.49 5.21 -2.65
C ILE A 384 -20.45 4.59 -1.70
N PHE A 385 -19.22 4.42 -2.17
CA PHE A 385 -18.10 3.93 -1.35
C PHE A 385 -17.88 4.74 -0.07
N ASN A 386 -18.10 6.06 -0.13
CA ASN A 386 -18.00 6.97 1.01
C ASN A 386 -19.31 7.18 1.78
N GLY A 387 -20.39 6.48 1.42
CA GLY A 387 -21.70 6.61 2.05
C GLY A 387 -22.40 7.95 1.77
N CYS A 388 -21.96 8.66 0.73
CA CYS A 388 -22.55 9.91 0.27
C CYS A 388 -23.83 9.66 -0.55
N GLU A 389 -24.84 10.51 -0.35
CA GLU A 389 -26.12 10.47 -1.07
C GLU A 389 -26.14 11.46 -2.24
N THR A 390 -25.34 12.52 -2.15
CA THR A 390 -25.28 13.57 -3.16
C THR A 390 -23.83 13.85 -3.58
N ILE A 391 -23.69 14.40 -4.79
CA ILE A 391 -22.42 14.90 -5.32
C ILE A 391 -22.62 16.38 -5.61
N SER A 392 -21.73 17.21 -5.12
CA SER A 392 -21.65 18.63 -5.49
C SER A 392 -20.33 18.90 -6.19
N ALA A 393 -20.33 19.90 -7.06
CA ALA A 393 -19.11 20.48 -7.60
C ALA A 393 -19.02 21.93 -7.08
N GLU A 394 -17.86 22.31 -6.54
CA GLU A 394 -17.59 23.74 -6.35
C GLU A 394 -17.47 24.38 -7.74
N SER A 395 -17.90 25.63 -7.89
CA SER A 395 -17.78 26.37 -9.16
C SER A 395 -16.35 26.29 -9.65
N MET A 396 -16.11 25.46 -10.66
CA MET A 396 -14.81 25.25 -11.28
C MET A 396 -14.51 26.53 -12.07
N ASN A 397 -13.70 27.43 -11.50
CA ASN A 397 -13.22 28.62 -12.19
C ASN A 397 -12.25 28.27 -13.32
#